data_AF-A0A7C5GZN4-F1
#
_entry.id   AF-A0A7C5GZN4-F1
#
_cell.length_a   1.000
_cell.length_b   1.000
_cell.length_c   1.000
_cell.angle_alpha   90.00
_cell.angle_beta   90.00
_cell.angle_gamma   90.00
#
_symmetry.space_group_name_H-M   'P 1'
#
loop_
_entity.id
_entity.type
_entity.pdbx_description
1 polymer ?
#
loop_
_entity_poly.entity_id
_entity_poly.type
_entity_poly.pdbx_seq_one_letter_code
_entity_poly.pdbx_strand_id
1 'polypeptide(L)'
;KLDIDKFDFIADHIIIIDNKTQDVVGTYRVIASNFSDKFYSETEFDISSIKLLKATKLEIGRASVHKDYRNGATIALLWKGIAYYAKLVGAKYVFGCSSVQTENMFEIVLAYKYLKQFENKMVFPLPDFRIKNFENYVKTADAVNMDINSLKTFVPSLIQSYLKAGAVICGEPAFDRHFKCADFITLLDADSLNISFNRRFKS
;
A
#
# COMPACT_ATOMS: atom_id res chain seq x y z
N LYS A 1 22.52 8.03 -3.69
CA LYS A 1 22.29 8.09 -2.22
C LYS A 1 21.72 6.74 -1.81
N LEU A 2 22.23 6.15 -0.74
CA LEU A 2 21.74 4.85 -0.25
C LEU A 2 20.41 5.08 0.48
N ASP A 3 19.38 4.31 0.12
CA ASP A 3 18.07 4.33 0.75
C ASP A 3 18.03 3.22 1.80
N ILE A 4 18.36 3.59 3.05
CA ILE A 4 18.37 2.69 4.22
C ILE A 4 17.73 3.42 5.40
N ASP A 5 16.88 2.71 6.13
CA ASP A 5 16.28 3.14 7.38
C ASP A 5 16.35 2.03 8.45
N LYS A 6 15.88 2.34 9.66
CA LYS A 6 15.92 1.42 10.82
C LYS A 6 15.11 0.13 10.63
N PHE A 7 14.14 0.12 9.71
CA PHE A 7 13.28 -1.02 9.48
C PHE A 7 13.97 -2.07 8.60
N ASP A 8 14.98 -1.71 7.82
CA ASP A 8 15.74 -2.66 7.00
C ASP A 8 16.50 -3.69 7.85
N PHE A 9 16.78 -3.40 9.13
CA PHE A 9 17.43 -4.32 10.05
C PHE A 9 16.48 -5.36 10.67
N ILE A 10 15.16 -5.17 10.54
CA ILE A 10 14.14 -6.11 11.05
C ILE A 10 13.29 -6.70 9.93
N ALA A 11 13.52 -6.26 8.69
CA ALA A 11 12.78 -6.70 7.54
C ALA A 11 13.52 -7.80 6.80
N ASP A 12 12.74 -8.67 6.16
CA ASP A 12 13.25 -9.44 5.04
C ASP A 12 13.07 -8.65 3.74
N HIS A 13 13.85 -9.02 2.74
CA HIS A 13 13.81 -8.39 1.42
C HIS A 13 13.53 -9.44 0.35
N ILE A 14 12.48 -9.19 -0.43
CA ILE A 14 12.22 -9.94 -1.65
C ILE A 14 12.94 -9.21 -2.77
N ILE A 15 13.72 -9.94 -3.56
CA ILE A 15 14.46 -9.39 -4.71
C ILE A 15 14.14 -10.18 -5.97
N ILE A 16 14.17 -9.49 -7.10
CA ILE A 16 14.23 -10.10 -8.43
C ILE A 16 15.64 -9.93 -8.95
N ILE A 17 16.22 -11.03 -9.40
CA ILE A 17 17.53 -11.07 -10.03
C ILE A 17 17.34 -11.36 -11.51
N ASP A 18 18.00 -10.59 -12.38
CA ASP A 18 18.12 -10.96 -13.79
C ASP A 18 19.11 -12.12 -13.92
N ASN A 19 18.66 -13.28 -14.39
CA ASN A 19 19.52 -14.46 -14.51
C ASN A 19 20.70 -14.29 -15.48
N LYS A 20 20.64 -13.34 -16.43
CA LYS A 20 21.72 -13.10 -17.38
C LYS A 20 22.79 -12.19 -16.78
N THR A 21 22.39 -11.08 -16.18
CA THR A 21 23.35 -10.07 -15.67
C THR A 21 23.68 -10.27 -14.20
N GLN A 22 22.88 -11.04 -13.47
CA GLN A 22 22.91 -11.21 -12.01
C GLN A 22 22.60 -9.92 -11.22
N ASP A 23 22.05 -8.90 -11.89
CA ASP A 23 21.65 -7.66 -11.23
C ASP A 23 20.32 -7.81 -10.47
N VAL A 24 20.20 -7.09 -9.35
CA VAL A 24 18.91 -6.91 -8.68
C VAL A 24 18.09 -5.86 -9.43
N VAL A 25 16.97 -6.29 -10.01
CA VAL A 25 16.14 -5.46 -10.90
C VAL A 25 14.79 -5.08 -10.28
N GLY A 26 14.45 -5.65 -9.13
CA GLY A 26 13.27 -5.26 -8.37
C GLY A 26 13.36 -5.72 -6.91
N THR A 27 12.69 -5.01 -6.02
CA THR A 27 12.65 -5.36 -4.60
C THR A 27 11.35 -4.95 -3.91
N TYR A 28 11.04 -5.66 -2.84
CA TYR A 28 10.09 -5.29 -1.80
C TYR A 28 10.72 -5.54 -0.43
N ARG A 29 10.44 -4.64 0.51
CA ARG A 29 10.66 -4.89 1.93
C ARG A 29 9.42 -5.55 2.53
N VAL A 30 9.63 -6.54 3.40
CA VAL A 30 8.55 -7.23 4.10
C VAL A 30 8.83 -7.36 5.60
N ILE A 31 7.83 -7.11 6.43
CA ILE A 31 7.92 -7.23 7.89
C ILE A 31 6.74 -8.05 8.39
N ALA A 32 7.01 -9.22 8.96
CA ALA A 32 5.98 -10.11 9.49
C ALA A 32 5.80 -9.94 10.99
N SER A 33 4.54 -9.95 11.46
CA SER A 33 4.20 -9.81 12.87
C SER A 33 4.67 -10.97 13.76
N ASN A 34 5.18 -12.05 13.17
CA ASN A 34 5.74 -13.19 13.89
C ASN A 34 7.14 -12.88 14.44
N PHE A 35 7.83 -11.91 13.84
CA PHE A 35 9.23 -11.60 14.14
C PHE A 35 9.42 -10.16 14.65
N SER A 36 8.46 -9.27 14.39
CA SER A 36 8.49 -7.88 14.83
C SER A 36 7.10 -7.39 15.23
N ASP A 37 7.02 -6.57 16.26
CA ASP A 37 5.84 -5.79 16.62
C ASP A 37 5.89 -4.35 16.06
N LYS A 38 6.95 -4.01 15.33
CA LYS A 38 7.18 -2.71 14.70
C LYS A 38 6.99 -2.77 13.20
N PHE A 39 6.29 -1.77 12.68
CA PHE A 39 5.98 -1.57 11.27
C PHE A 39 6.34 -0.16 10.84
N TYR A 40 6.70 0.00 9.56
CA TYR A 40 6.97 1.31 8.98
C TYR A 40 5.76 2.21 9.03
N SER A 41 4.57 1.67 8.76
CA SER A 41 3.32 2.42 8.77
C SER A 41 3.05 3.14 10.10
N GLU A 42 3.65 2.68 11.21
CA GLU A 42 3.58 3.37 12.52
C GLU A 42 4.28 4.73 12.54
N THR A 43 5.13 5.04 11.56
CA THR A 43 5.77 6.36 11.48
C THR A 43 4.82 7.43 10.95
N GLU A 44 3.78 7.04 10.23
CA GLU A 44 2.83 7.94 9.55
C GLU A 44 1.40 7.81 10.12
N PHE A 45 1.04 6.65 10.67
CA PHE A 45 -0.31 6.30 11.11
C PHE A 45 -0.35 5.65 12.49
N ASP A 46 -1.46 5.88 13.20
CA ASP A 46 -1.88 4.99 14.28
C ASP A 46 -2.53 3.73 13.67
N ILE A 47 -1.80 2.62 13.71
CA ILE A 47 -2.23 1.32 13.19
C ILE A 47 -2.63 0.33 14.30
N SER A 48 -2.91 0.81 15.51
CA SER A 48 -3.21 -0.05 16.67
C SER A 48 -4.32 -1.07 16.36
N SER A 49 -5.36 -0.67 15.63
CA SER A 49 -6.45 -1.54 15.19
C SER A 49 -5.98 -2.71 14.31
N ILE A 50 -5.02 -2.48 13.40
CA ILE A 50 -4.43 -3.53 12.54
C ILE A 50 -3.61 -4.50 13.39
N LYS A 51 -2.84 -3.99 14.35
CA LYS A 51 -2.01 -4.83 15.24
C LYS A 51 -2.87 -5.78 16.08
N LEU A 52 -4.07 -5.35 16.47
CA LEU A 52 -5.05 -6.14 17.23
C LEU A 52 -5.78 -7.21 16.41
N LEU A 53 -5.65 -7.24 15.08
CA LEU A 53 -6.26 -8.28 14.26
C LEU A 53 -5.69 -9.66 14.63
N LYS A 54 -6.60 -10.63 14.80
CA LYS A 54 -6.31 -12.01 15.20
C LYS A 54 -5.79 -12.83 14.01
N ALA A 55 -4.55 -12.61 13.63
CA ALA A 55 -3.73 -13.48 12.77
C ALA A 55 -2.33 -12.85 12.61
N THR A 56 -1.48 -13.51 11.83
CA THR A 56 -0.23 -12.91 11.36
C THR A 56 -0.52 -11.82 10.33
N LYS A 57 0.16 -10.67 10.50
CA LYS A 57 0.18 -9.55 9.57
C LYS A 57 1.53 -9.56 8.83
N LEU A 58 1.50 -9.13 7.57
CA LEU A 58 2.68 -8.87 6.76
C LEU A 58 2.59 -7.45 6.23
N GLU A 59 3.45 -6.57 6.72
CA GLU A 59 3.64 -5.27 6.08
C GLU A 59 4.52 -5.46 4.84
N ILE A 60 4.11 -4.85 3.74
CA ILE A 60 4.90 -4.77 2.50
C ILE A 60 5.12 -3.31 2.13
N GLY A 61 6.31 -2.98 1.63
CA GLY A 61 6.64 -1.61 1.26
C GLY A 61 7.96 -1.49 0.52
N ARG A 62 8.41 -0.25 0.29
CA ARG A 62 9.67 0.08 -0.41
C ARG A 62 9.79 -0.63 -1.77
N ALA A 63 8.68 -0.70 -2.49
CA ALA A 63 8.64 -1.26 -3.83
C ALA A 63 9.54 -0.46 -4.77
N SER A 64 10.54 -1.09 -5.35
CA SER A 64 11.39 -0.46 -6.36
C SER A 64 11.63 -1.42 -7.50
N VAL A 65 11.47 -0.93 -8.74
CA VAL A 65 11.73 -1.70 -9.96
C VAL A 65 12.60 -0.86 -10.87
N HIS A 66 13.71 -1.45 -11.30
CA HIS A 66 14.62 -0.85 -12.25
C HIS A 66 13.86 -0.40 -13.50
N LYS A 67 14.14 0.81 -14.00
CA LYS A 67 13.33 1.47 -15.04
C LYS A 67 13.10 0.60 -16.28
N ASP A 68 14.13 -0.15 -16.68
CA ASP A 68 14.11 -1.00 -17.88
C ASP A 68 13.35 -2.33 -17.67
N TYR A 69 12.97 -2.63 -16.42
CA TYR A 69 12.23 -3.82 -16.00
C TYR A 69 10.81 -3.48 -15.51
N ARG A 70 10.33 -2.24 -15.68
CA ARG A 70 8.97 -1.81 -15.30
C ARG A 70 7.93 -2.34 -16.29
N ASN A 71 7.73 -3.65 -16.28
CA ASN A 71 6.77 -4.35 -17.11
C ASN A 71 5.89 -5.27 -16.26
N GLY A 72 4.82 -5.79 -16.87
CA GLY A 72 3.85 -6.63 -16.18
C GLY A 72 4.41 -7.94 -15.65
N ALA A 73 5.46 -8.50 -16.26
CA ALA A 73 6.09 -9.75 -15.82
C ALA A 73 6.88 -9.55 -14.53
N THR A 74 7.68 -8.48 -14.43
CA THR A 74 8.42 -8.14 -13.21
C THR A 74 7.49 -7.88 -12.03
N ILE A 75 6.41 -7.13 -12.27
CA ILE A 75 5.40 -6.88 -11.23
C ILE A 75 4.73 -8.19 -10.80
N ALA A 76 4.36 -9.06 -11.75
CA ALA A 76 3.78 -10.37 -11.42
C ALA A 76 4.73 -11.26 -10.61
N LEU A 77 6.03 -11.19 -10.89
CA LEU A 77 7.04 -11.95 -10.15
C LEU A 77 7.22 -11.43 -8.72
N LEU A 78 7.22 -10.10 -8.50
CA LEU A 78 7.21 -9.53 -7.15
C LEU A 78 5.99 -10.00 -6.36
N TRP A 79 4.82 -9.96 -7.00
CA TRP A 79 3.58 -10.45 -6.41
C TRP A 79 3.63 -11.93 -6.03
N LYS A 80 4.22 -12.77 -6.90
CA LYS A 80 4.44 -14.19 -6.60
C LYS A 80 5.36 -14.36 -5.39
N GLY A 81 6.44 -13.58 -5.31
CA GLY A 81 7.34 -13.57 -4.16
C GLY A 81 6.63 -13.18 -2.86
N ILE A 82 5.83 -12.11 -2.88
CA ILE A 82 5.04 -11.65 -1.74
C ILE A 82 4.05 -12.73 -1.31
N ALA A 83 3.30 -13.32 -2.24
CA ALA A 83 2.34 -14.38 -1.93
C ALA A 83 3.01 -15.63 -1.35
N TYR A 84 4.18 -16.01 -1.88
CA TYR A 84 4.96 -17.11 -1.34
C TYR A 84 5.44 -16.82 0.08
N TYR A 85 6.01 -15.63 0.33
CA TYR A 85 6.47 -15.23 1.66
C TYR A 85 5.30 -15.14 2.66
N ALA A 86 4.18 -14.54 2.26
CA ALA A 86 2.98 -14.48 3.08
C ALA A 86 2.50 -15.88 3.51
N LYS A 87 2.53 -16.86 2.60
CA LYS A 87 2.22 -18.25 2.91
C LYS A 87 3.24 -18.86 3.88
N LEU A 88 4.53 -18.61 3.68
CA LEU A 88 5.59 -19.13 4.55
C LEU A 88 5.43 -18.67 6.01
N VAL A 89 5.08 -17.40 6.22
CA VAL A 89 4.89 -16.86 7.57
C VAL A 89 3.47 -17.03 8.12
N GLY A 90 2.57 -17.64 7.34
CA GLY A 90 1.16 -17.80 7.72
C GLY A 90 0.39 -16.48 7.80
N ALA A 91 0.78 -15.46 7.04
CA ALA A 91 0.12 -14.17 7.02
C ALA A 91 -1.29 -14.28 6.43
N LYS A 92 -2.28 -13.85 7.21
CA LYS A 92 -3.65 -13.65 6.74
C LYS A 92 -3.86 -12.23 6.21
N TYR A 93 -3.23 -11.26 6.88
CA TYR A 93 -3.38 -9.86 6.56
C TYR A 93 -2.11 -9.35 5.90
N VAL A 94 -2.23 -8.78 4.70
CA VAL A 94 -1.13 -8.09 4.02
C VAL A 94 -1.49 -6.62 3.92
N PHE A 95 -0.60 -5.74 4.37
CA PHE A 95 -0.90 -4.30 4.40
C PHE A 95 0.34 -3.44 4.11
N GLY A 96 0.14 -2.14 3.92
CA GLY A 96 1.24 -1.17 3.83
C GLY A 96 0.78 0.19 3.32
N CYS A 97 1.70 1.16 3.31
CA CYS A 97 1.48 2.46 2.71
C CYS A 97 1.44 2.35 1.18
N SER A 98 0.40 2.92 0.60
CA SER A 98 0.24 3.07 -0.84
C SER A 98 -0.04 4.53 -1.17
N SER A 99 0.83 5.11 -1.99
CA SER A 99 0.93 6.57 -2.11
C SER A 99 0.30 7.09 -3.40
N VAL A 100 -0.42 8.21 -3.29
CA VAL A 100 -0.77 9.08 -4.42
C VAL A 100 0.31 10.16 -4.51
N GLN A 101 1.12 10.12 -5.56
CA GLN A 101 2.26 11.02 -5.75
C GLN A 101 1.82 12.41 -6.21
N THR A 102 1.37 13.25 -5.27
CA THR A 102 1.00 14.64 -5.54
C THR A 102 1.02 15.49 -4.26
N GLU A 103 1.27 16.78 -4.41
CA GLU A 103 1.11 17.79 -3.34
C GLU A 103 -0.19 18.60 -3.53
N ASN A 104 -0.91 18.37 -4.63
CA ASN A 104 -2.12 19.10 -4.95
C ASN A 104 -3.29 18.61 -4.09
N MET A 105 -3.74 19.44 -3.15
CA MET A 105 -4.84 19.12 -2.24
C MET A 105 -6.12 18.68 -2.98
N PHE A 106 -6.40 19.29 -4.13
CA PHE A 106 -7.57 18.92 -4.92
C PHE A 106 -7.45 17.49 -5.46
N GLU A 107 -6.29 17.11 -6.00
CA GLU A 107 -6.04 15.75 -6.48
C GLU A 107 -6.09 14.72 -5.34
N ILE A 108 -5.54 15.06 -4.17
CA ILE A 108 -5.60 14.20 -2.96
C ILE A 108 -7.07 13.95 -2.57
N VAL A 109 -7.88 15.00 -2.55
CA VAL A 109 -9.30 14.91 -2.17
C VAL A 109 -10.10 14.12 -3.20
N LEU A 110 -9.84 14.30 -4.51
CA LEU A 110 -10.51 13.53 -5.56
C LEU A 110 -10.11 12.04 -5.52
N ALA A 111 -8.82 11.75 -5.28
CA ALA A 111 -8.36 10.39 -5.06
C ALA A 111 -9.04 9.76 -3.84
N TYR A 112 -9.09 10.47 -2.70
CA TYR A 112 -9.78 10.00 -1.51
C TYR A 112 -11.27 9.79 -1.75
N LYS A 113 -11.96 10.70 -2.46
CA LYS A 113 -13.39 10.56 -2.79
C LYS A 113 -13.66 9.27 -3.57
N TYR A 114 -12.81 8.92 -4.54
CA TYR A 114 -12.89 7.62 -5.21
C TYR A 114 -12.62 6.46 -4.26
N LEU A 115 -11.57 6.55 -3.44
CA LEU A 115 -11.12 5.48 -2.54
C LEU A 115 -12.08 5.22 -1.37
N LYS A 116 -12.86 6.22 -0.96
CA LYS A 116 -13.81 6.17 0.16
C LYS A 116 -14.87 5.08 0.00
N GLN A 117 -15.21 4.69 -1.24
CA GLN A 117 -16.14 3.59 -1.50
C GLN A 117 -15.59 2.20 -1.08
N PHE A 118 -14.27 2.10 -0.86
CA PHE A 118 -13.57 0.89 -0.41
C PHE A 118 -13.06 1.04 1.04
N GLU A 119 -13.54 2.04 1.77
CA GLU A 119 -13.03 2.36 3.09
C GLU A 119 -13.54 1.38 4.15
N ASN A 120 -12.61 0.88 4.96
CA ASN A 120 -12.87 0.27 6.25
C ASN A 120 -12.07 1.03 7.29
N LYS A 121 -12.70 2.01 7.93
CA LYS A 121 -12.02 2.98 8.80
C LYS A 121 -11.44 2.30 10.05
N MET A 122 -10.13 2.05 10.04
CA MET A 122 -9.38 1.34 11.07
C MET A 122 -8.17 2.13 11.58
N VAL A 123 -7.61 3.02 10.75
CA VAL A 123 -6.38 3.76 11.05
C VAL A 123 -6.57 5.26 10.89
N PHE A 124 -5.70 6.03 11.53
CA PHE A 124 -5.68 7.49 11.43
C PHE A 124 -4.25 8.00 11.24
N PRO A 125 -4.04 9.03 10.41
CA PRO A 125 -2.73 9.67 10.34
C PRO A 125 -2.31 10.24 11.70
N LEU A 126 -1.01 10.16 11.99
CA LEU A 126 -0.42 10.81 13.17
C LEU A 126 -0.48 12.34 13.05
N PRO A 127 -0.44 13.09 14.17
CA PRO A 127 -0.66 14.54 14.17
C PRO A 127 0.16 15.33 13.13
N ASP A 128 1.43 14.98 12.93
CA ASP A 128 2.33 15.67 12.00
C ASP A 128 2.03 15.41 10.52
N PHE A 129 1.32 14.32 10.22
CA PHE A 129 0.94 13.89 8.87
C PHE A 129 -0.52 14.22 8.54
N ARG A 130 -1.32 14.66 9.52
CA ARG A 130 -2.72 15.02 9.29
C ARG A 130 -2.84 16.23 8.38
N ILE A 131 -3.74 16.13 7.41
CA ILE A 131 -4.15 17.29 6.61
C ILE A 131 -5.13 18.13 7.44
N LYS A 132 -4.75 19.38 7.73
CA LYS A 132 -5.61 20.31 8.48
C LYS A 132 -6.91 20.56 7.71
N ASN A 133 -8.04 20.49 8.41
CA ASN A 133 -9.38 20.70 7.86
C ASN A 133 -9.72 19.76 6.67
N PHE A 134 -9.16 18.56 6.62
CA PHE A 134 -9.38 17.61 5.52
C PHE A 134 -10.87 17.36 5.25
N GLU A 135 -11.67 17.18 6.31
CA GLU A 135 -13.11 16.99 6.22
C GLU A 135 -13.83 18.13 5.48
N ASN A 136 -13.39 19.39 5.64
CA ASN A 136 -13.98 20.54 4.95
C ASN A 136 -13.67 20.50 3.44
N TYR A 137 -12.46 20.07 3.06
CA TYR A 137 -12.13 19.86 1.66
C TYR A 137 -12.97 18.75 1.03
N VAL A 138 -13.15 17.64 1.75
CA VAL A 138 -14.00 16.52 1.31
C VAL A 138 -15.46 16.97 1.13
N LYS A 139 -16.02 17.70 2.11
CA LYS A 139 -17.39 18.26 2.01
C LYS A 139 -17.55 19.18 0.81
N THR A 140 -16.55 20.00 0.52
CA THR A 140 -16.56 20.91 -0.65
C THR A 140 -16.55 20.12 -1.95
N ALA A 141 -15.73 19.06 -2.04
CA ALA A 141 -15.70 18.19 -3.22
C ALA A 141 -16.97 17.35 -3.37
N ASP A 142 -17.62 16.96 -2.28
CA ASP A 142 -18.90 16.23 -2.29
C ASP A 142 -20.06 17.10 -2.79
N ALA A 143 -20.02 18.41 -2.55
CA ALA A 143 -21.01 19.35 -3.09
C ALA A 143 -20.97 19.49 -4.63
N VAL A 144 -19.86 19.09 -5.26
CA VAL A 144 -19.73 19.05 -6.73
C VAL A 144 -20.17 17.68 -7.22
N ASN A 145 -21.23 17.65 -8.05
CA ASN A 145 -21.72 16.42 -8.66
C ASN A 145 -20.76 15.96 -9.77
N MET A 146 -19.81 15.10 -9.41
CA MET A 146 -18.84 14.50 -10.32
C MET A 146 -19.14 13.01 -10.47
N ASP A 147 -19.00 12.47 -11.69
CA ASP A 147 -19.03 11.01 -11.88
C ASP A 147 -17.87 10.38 -11.11
N ILE A 148 -18.19 9.50 -10.15
CA ILE A 148 -17.22 8.81 -9.31
C ILE A 148 -16.21 8.03 -10.14
N ASN A 149 -16.63 7.45 -11.27
CA ASN A 149 -15.73 6.64 -12.10
C ASN A 149 -14.66 7.48 -12.79
N SER A 150 -14.96 8.74 -13.12
CA SER A 150 -13.98 9.68 -13.66
C SER A 150 -12.84 9.97 -12.68
N LEU A 151 -13.11 9.91 -11.36
CA LEU A 151 -12.11 10.19 -10.32
C LEU A 151 -11.04 9.10 -10.18
N LYS A 152 -11.28 7.93 -10.77
CA LYS A 152 -10.32 6.82 -10.80
C LYS A 152 -8.97 7.22 -11.39
N THR A 153 -8.94 8.22 -12.27
CA THR A 153 -7.70 8.73 -12.88
C THR A 153 -6.72 9.34 -11.88
N PHE A 154 -7.21 9.77 -10.71
CA PHE A 154 -6.37 10.32 -9.64
C PHE A 154 -5.78 9.23 -8.73
N VAL A 155 -6.19 7.96 -8.93
CA VAL A 155 -5.71 6.84 -8.13
C VAL A 155 -4.66 6.05 -8.90
N PRO A 156 -3.45 5.86 -8.36
CA PRO A 156 -2.41 5.05 -8.98
C PRO A 156 -2.89 3.63 -9.34
N SER A 157 -2.39 3.13 -10.47
CA SER A 157 -2.72 1.78 -10.96
C SER A 157 -2.39 0.66 -9.96
N LEU A 158 -1.37 0.88 -9.12
CA LEU A 158 -1.01 -0.05 -8.06
C LEU A 158 -2.11 -0.19 -7.00
N ILE A 159 -2.63 0.93 -6.47
CA ILE A 159 -3.76 0.92 -5.52
C ILE A 159 -4.98 0.27 -6.16
N GLN A 160 -5.30 0.62 -7.41
CA GLN A 160 -6.40 -0.03 -8.13
C GLN A 160 -6.22 -1.55 -8.26
N SER A 161 -4.98 -2.03 -8.36
CA SER A 161 -4.68 -3.47 -8.44
C SER A 161 -4.91 -4.15 -7.10
N TYR A 162 -4.55 -3.50 -5.98
CA TYR A 162 -4.87 -3.97 -4.64
C TYR A 162 -6.39 -4.05 -4.41
N LEU A 163 -7.13 -3.00 -4.78
CA LEU A 163 -8.60 -2.98 -4.66
C LEU A 163 -9.25 -4.10 -5.48
N LYS A 164 -8.78 -4.33 -6.70
CA LYS A 164 -9.24 -5.48 -7.52
C LYS A 164 -8.94 -6.83 -6.88
N ALA A 165 -7.85 -6.95 -6.12
CA ALA A 165 -7.53 -8.16 -5.37
C ALA A 165 -8.48 -8.40 -4.19
N GLY A 166 -9.25 -7.39 -3.76
CA GLY A 166 -10.12 -7.43 -2.59
C GLY A 166 -9.60 -6.62 -1.40
N ALA A 167 -8.57 -5.79 -1.60
CA ALA A 167 -8.08 -4.91 -0.56
C ALA A 167 -9.05 -3.76 -0.27
N VAL A 168 -8.92 -3.20 0.92
CA VAL A 168 -9.67 -2.04 1.41
C VAL A 168 -8.71 -0.90 1.78
N ILE A 169 -9.23 0.31 1.81
CA ILE A 169 -8.51 1.49 2.31
C ILE A 169 -8.87 1.69 3.78
N CYS A 170 -7.87 1.89 4.63
CA CYS A 170 -8.08 1.81 6.08
C CYS A 170 -8.45 3.15 6.74
N GLY A 171 -8.52 4.24 5.97
CA GLY A 171 -8.90 5.55 6.47
C GLY A 171 -8.41 6.71 5.59
N GLU A 172 -8.32 7.88 6.22
CA GLU A 172 -7.86 9.14 5.61
C GLU A 172 -6.36 9.10 5.28
N PRO A 173 -5.89 9.88 4.29
CA PRO A 173 -4.49 9.90 3.93
C PRO A 173 -3.61 10.61 4.95
N ALA A 174 -2.39 10.12 5.10
CA ALA A 174 -1.27 10.87 5.68
C ALA A 174 -0.60 11.71 4.59
N PHE A 175 -0.32 12.98 4.83
CA PHE A 175 0.43 13.80 3.89
C PHE A 175 1.92 13.81 4.24
N ASP A 176 2.72 13.09 3.47
CA ASP A 176 4.17 13.07 3.60
C ASP A 176 4.78 14.22 2.78
N ARG A 177 5.28 15.24 3.49
CA ARG A 177 5.92 16.42 2.89
C ARG A 177 7.31 16.14 2.34
N HIS A 178 8.00 15.12 2.86
CA HIS A 178 9.33 14.76 2.41
C HIS A 178 9.27 14.05 1.07
N PHE A 179 8.34 13.10 0.93
CA PHE A 179 8.11 12.34 -0.29
C PHE A 179 7.11 13.00 -1.25
N LYS A 180 6.46 14.09 -0.82
CA LYS A 180 5.54 14.89 -1.65
C LYS A 180 4.38 14.05 -2.16
N CYS A 181 3.78 13.29 -1.25
CA CYS A 181 2.70 12.35 -1.55
C CYS A 181 1.65 12.29 -0.44
N ALA A 182 0.49 11.75 -0.78
CA ALA A 182 -0.53 11.34 0.16
C ALA A 182 -0.54 9.82 0.28
N ASP A 183 -0.18 9.31 1.45
CA ASP A 183 -0.14 7.90 1.76
C ASP A 183 -1.48 7.42 2.29
N PHE A 184 -1.86 6.22 1.88
CA PHE A 184 -3.04 5.51 2.38
C PHE A 184 -2.59 4.15 2.89
N ILE A 185 -3.14 3.70 4.02
CA ILE A 185 -2.99 2.30 4.42
C ILE A 185 -3.97 1.45 3.62
N THR A 186 -3.42 0.56 2.81
CA THR A 186 -4.18 -0.48 2.12
C THR A 186 -4.03 -1.79 2.87
N LEU A 187 -5.14 -2.51 3.09
CA LEU A 187 -5.17 -3.81 3.77
C LEU A 187 -5.87 -4.84 2.90
N LEU A 188 -5.25 -6.00 2.74
CA LEU A 188 -5.80 -7.18 2.10
C LEU A 188 -5.95 -8.30 3.12
N ASP A 189 -7.17 -8.80 3.29
CA ASP A 189 -7.45 -10.06 3.96
C ASP A 189 -7.38 -11.19 2.92
N ALA A 190 -6.57 -12.22 3.20
CA ALA A 190 -6.44 -13.40 2.34
C ALA A 190 -7.79 -14.09 2.06
N ASP A 191 -8.75 -14.01 2.97
CA ASP A 191 -10.11 -14.56 2.78
C ASP A 191 -10.95 -13.74 1.78
N SER A 192 -10.61 -12.46 1.59
CA SER A 192 -11.28 -11.54 0.66
C SER A 192 -10.67 -11.58 -0.75
N LEU A 193 -9.68 -12.46 -0.99
CA LEU A 193 -9.02 -12.57 -2.29
C LEU A 193 -10.01 -12.95 -3.39
N ASN A 194 -10.18 -12.04 -4.35
CA ASN A 194 -11.02 -12.29 -5.51
C ASN A 194 -10.53 -13.51 -6.31
N ILE A 195 -11.45 -14.41 -6.68
CA ILE A 195 -11.17 -15.69 -7.35
C ILE A 195 -10.39 -15.50 -8.66
N SER A 196 -10.67 -14.43 -9.40
CA SER A 196 -9.96 -14.07 -10.63
C SER A 196 -8.50 -13.65 -10.40
N PHE A 197 -8.22 -13.00 -9.27
CA PHE A 197 -6.86 -12.66 -8.84
C PHE A 197 -6.13 -13.93 -8.39
N ASN A 198 -6.83 -14.80 -7.65
CA ASN A 198 -6.28 -16.07 -7.15
C ASN A 198 -5.77 -17.00 -8.28
N ARG A 199 -6.43 -17.03 -9.45
CA ARG A 199 -5.96 -17.82 -10.62
C ARG A 199 -4.68 -17.28 -11.28
N ARG A 200 -4.37 -15.99 -11.15
CA ARG A 200 -3.19 -15.36 -11.77
C ARG A 200 -1.91 -15.55 -10.95
N PHE A 201 -2.03 -15.86 -9.66
CA PHE A 201 -0.90 -15.96 -8.73
C PHE A 201 -0.79 -17.33 -8.02
N LYS A 202 -1.71 -18.27 -8.28
CA LYS A 202 -1.52 -19.69 -7.98
C LYS A 202 -0.64 -20.33 -9.05
N SER A 203 0.65 -20.49 -8.74
CA SER A 203 1.56 -21.45 -9.39
C SER A 203 2.59 -21.92 -8.40
#